data_AF-A0A6P0S0G4-F1
#
_entry.id   AF-A0A6P0S0G4-F1
#
_cell.length_a   1.000
_cell.length_b   1.000
_cell.length_c   1.000
_cell.angle_alpha   90.00
_cell.angle_beta   90.00
_cell.angle_gamma   90.00
#
_symmetry.space_group_name_H-M   'P 1'
#
loop_
_entity.id
_entity.type
_entity.pdbx_description
1 polymer ?
#
loop_
_entity_poly.entity_id
_entity_poly.type
_entity_poly.pdbx_seq_one_letter_code
_entity_poly.pdbx_strand_id
1 'polypeptide(L)'
;ELEAAQELGCASVLYLVQALVSNSKSIVPLWLVTQGTQNVEENEPKLAVQQAPVWGLSRVIALEHPELKCKRVDLDPTRNSLEALEALGKELLNPDDEDQIAIRGGVRYAARLARRTQKSLADQKQQIAFTTEGSYLVTGGLGALGLELAQWMVKQGARHLVLNGRRTPSQTAQETIQQLEQTGAKVSVILGDVSQKEDVASILEQIEASQAPLRGVIHAAGFLDDGVLQQMSWERFRKVMAPKLQGAWYLHELTQKLPLDFFVCFSSIASLLGSPGQGNYAAANAFMDTLADYRRSIGLPGLTINWGAWAQGGMASRLGSQHQNRLRTTGMNLITPEKGLQVLGELLSQPVSQVGVFPINWSQFLGQLPGGDKIPFLEAFASRKLQKETTKDEKFLEQLAVALESERNQIMTDYLQVKIGKLLGFAQSKLPNPELGFFDMGMDSLLTVELRNILSSNLDCSISAAKLFETSNIQNLAEHLITEIFPEEQDQEVEINDSENTPNLDFAQVKTEEKIDNAIAAELQEIQNLLKEEN
;
A
#
# COMPACT_ATOMS: atom_id res chain seq x y z
N GLU A 1 -2.55 23.07 -8.69
CA GLU A 1 -2.67 21.87 -9.53
C GLU A 1 -2.45 20.58 -8.73
N LEU A 2 -1.31 20.41 -8.07
CA LEU A 2 -1.01 19.18 -7.30
C LEU A 2 -1.95 18.92 -6.12
N GLU A 3 -2.44 19.96 -5.44
CA GLU A 3 -3.47 19.83 -4.38
C GLU A 3 -4.82 19.38 -4.94
N ALA A 4 -5.28 20.02 -6.03
CA ALA A 4 -6.50 19.61 -6.72
C ALA A 4 -6.41 18.16 -7.22
N ALA A 5 -5.25 17.73 -7.71
CA ALA A 5 -5.03 16.33 -8.12
C ALA A 5 -5.08 15.34 -6.94
N GLN A 6 -4.64 15.75 -5.75
CA GLN A 6 -4.77 14.94 -4.54
C GLN A 6 -6.24 14.79 -4.11
N GLU A 7 -7.02 15.87 -4.19
CA GLU A 7 -8.45 15.84 -3.87
C GLU A 7 -9.22 14.98 -4.88
N LEU A 8 -9.03 15.20 -6.17
CA LEU A 8 -9.69 14.44 -7.24
C LEU A 8 -9.19 12.99 -7.35
N GLY A 9 -7.98 12.71 -6.88
CA GLY A 9 -7.38 11.38 -6.84
C GLY A 9 -7.63 10.68 -5.51
N CYS A 10 -6.68 10.80 -4.60
CA CYS A 10 -6.70 10.07 -3.32
C CYS A 10 -7.92 10.35 -2.46
N ALA A 11 -8.39 11.60 -2.36
CA ALA A 11 -9.54 11.91 -1.51
C ALA A 11 -10.83 11.29 -2.08
N SER A 12 -11.09 11.46 -3.38
CA SER A 12 -12.22 10.81 -4.06
C SER A 12 -12.18 9.29 -3.93
N VAL A 13 -11.01 8.66 -4.13
CA VAL A 13 -10.85 7.20 -3.97
C VAL A 13 -11.07 6.77 -2.52
N LEU A 14 -10.55 7.51 -1.54
CA LEU A 14 -10.77 7.23 -0.11
C LEU A 14 -12.27 7.23 0.23
N TYR A 15 -12.99 8.28 -0.16
CA TYR A 15 -14.43 8.39 0.10
C TYR A 15 -15.25 7.34 -0.67
N LEU A 16 -14.85 7.01 -1.90
CA LEU A 16 -15.48 5.95 -2.68
C LEU A 16 -15.35 4.60 -1.97
N VAL A 17 -14.16 4.25 -1.50
CA VAL A 17 -13.92 2.99 -0.76
C VAL A 17 -14.74 2.98 0.53
N GLN A 18 -14.75 4.07 1.29
CA GLN A 18 -15.56 4.19 2.50
C GLN A 18 -17.06 3.97 2.22
N ALA A 19 -17.57 4.54 1.12
CA ALA A 19 -18.97 4.39 0.72
C ALA A 19 -19.29 2.95 0.27
N LEU A 20 -18.43 2.33 -0.54
CA LEU A 20 -18.60 0.96 -1.02
C LEU A 20 -18.60 -0.05 0.13
N VAL A 21 -17.64 0.07 1.06
CA VAL A 21 -17.47 -0.87 2.17
C VAL A 21 -18.57 -0.71 3.23
N SER A 22 -19.12 0.49 3.39
CA SER A 22 -20.23 0.73 4.31
C SER A 22 -21.56 0.13 3.82
N ASN A 23 -21.67 -0.21 2.53
CA ASN A 23 -22.87 -0.78 1.94
C ASN A 23 -22.68 -2.27 1.61
N SER A 24 -22.88 -3.14 2.60
CA SER A 24 -22.67 -4.59 2.50
C SER A 24 -23.57 -5.33 1.51
N LYS A 25 -24.59 -4.66 0.94
CA LYS A 25 -25.57 -5.27 0.03
C LYS A 25 -25.10 -5.32 -1.43
N SER A 26 -24.06 -4.56 -1.81
CA SER A 26 -23.57 -4.53 -3.20
C SER A 26 -22.06 -4.31 -3.24
N ILE A 27 -21.31 -5.41 -3.09
CA ILE A 27 -19.86 -5.39 -3.27
C ILE A 27 -19.58 -5.53 -4.78
N VAL A 28 -19.01 -4.49 -5.36
CA VAL A 28 -18.63 -4.45 -6.79
C VAL A 28 -17.12 -4.32 -6.95
N PRO A 29 -16.53 -4.92 -8.00
CA PRO A 29 -15.11 -4.73 -8.30
C PRO A 29 -14.76 -3.26 -8.53
N LEU A 30 -13.68 -2.78 -7.91
CA LEU A 30 -13.17 -1.42 -8.04
C LEU A 30 -12.01 -1.37 -9.03
N TRP A 31 -12.17 -0.59 -10.10
CA TRP A 31 -11.12 -0.31 -11.07
C TRP A 31 -10.66 1.14 -10.96
N LEU A 32 -9.35 1.33 -10.80
CA LEU A 32 -8.74 2.65 -10.71
C LEU A 32 -7.89 2.89 -11.96
N VAL A 33 -8.33 3.84 -12.78
CA VAL A 33 -7.70 4.16 -14.06
C VAL A 33 -6.87 5.44 -13.90
N THR A 34 -5.60 5.36 -14.29
CA THR A 34 -4.69 6.51 -14.39
C THR A 34 -4.18 6.65 -15.82
N GLN A 35 -3.46 7.73 -16.11
CA GLN A 35 -2.84 7.95 -17.41
C GLN A 35 -1.40 8.41 -17.23
N GLY A 36 -0.45 7.65 -17.77
CA GLY A 36 0.98 8.02 -17.80
C GLY A 36 1.68 8.03 -16.45
N THR A 37 1.28 7.22 -15.48
CA THR A 37 1.93 7.17 -14.16
C THR A 37 3.03 6.13 -14.06
N GLN A 38 2.96 5.08 -14.88
CA GLN A 38 3.90 3.96 -14.87
C GLN A 38 4.90 4.11 -16.00
N ASN A 39 6.19 3.98 -15.69
CA ASN A 39 7.27 3.98 -16.67
C ASN A 39 7.42 2.56 -17.26
N VAL A 40 6.84 2.32 -18.43
CA VAL A 40 6.78 0.98 -19.03
C VAL A 40 7.80 0.81 -20.16
N GLU A 41 8.00 1.86 -20.95
CA GLU A 41 8.91 1.88 -22.10
C GLU A 41 10.10 2.80 -21.83
N GLU A 42 11.26 2.49 -22.41
CA GLU A 42 12.45 3.35 -22.25
C GLU A 42 12.16 4.77 -22.78
N ASN A 43 12.43 5.78 -21.94
CA ASN A 43 12.27 7.20 -22.25
C ASN A 43 10.83 7.65 -22.53
N GLU A 44 9.86 7.05 -21.85
CA GLU A 44 8.46 7.48 -21.94
C GLU A 44 8.30 8.97 -21.53
N PRO A 45 7.89 9.86 -22.46
CA PRO A 45 7.80 11.28 -22.17
C PRO A 45 6.52 11.58 -21.37
N LYS A 46 6.63 12.48 -20.39
CA LYS A 46 5.51 13.09 -19.63
C LYS A 46 4.80 12.14 -18.66
N LEU A 47 5.52 11.70 -17.63
CA LEU A 47 4.89 10.99 -16.52
C LEU A 47 3.98 11.93 -15.70
N ALA A 48 2.73 11.52 -15.48
CA ALA A 48 1.74 12.22 -14.67
C ALA A 48 1.94 11.94 -13.18
N VAL A 49 3.03 12.49 -12.61
CA VAL A 49 3.41 12.32 -11.20
C VAL A 49 2.25 12.58 -10.23
N GLN A 50 1.34 13.49 -10.56
CA GLN A 50 0.20 13.86 -9.74
C GLN A 50 -0.85 12.75 -9.55
N GLN A 51 -0.93 11.78 -10.47
CA GLN A 51 -1.85 10.64 -10.38
C GLN A 51 -1.22 9.40 -9.70
N ALA A 52 0.11 9.33 -9.63
CA ALA A 52 0.85 8.22 -9.02
C ALA A 52 0.42 7.85 -7.58
N PRO A 53 0.01 8.79 -6.70
CA PRO A 53 -0.50 8.44 -5.37
C PRO A 53 -1.63 7.40 -5.36
N VAL A 54 -2.48 7.38 -6.39
CA VAL A 54 -3.60 6.43 -6.51
C VAL A 54 -3.10 5.00 -6.62
N TRP A 55 -1.92 4.77 -7.22
CA TRP A 55 -1.30 3.43 -7.32
C TRP A 55 -0.83 2.91 -5.96
N GLY A 56 -0.24 3.79 -5.13
CA GLY A 56 0.13 3.45 -3.76
C GLY A 56 -1.11 3.14 -2.91
N LEU A 57 -2.13 4.00 -2.97
CA LEU A 57 -3.39 3.81 -2.24
C LEU A 57 -4.10 2.51 -2.63
N SER A 58 -4.20 2.21 -3.92
CA SER A 58 -4.87 1.01 -4.44
C SER A 58 -4.21 -0.30 -3.99
N ARG A 59 -2.90 -0.31 -3.72
CA ARG A 59 -2.21 -1.50 -3.18
C ARG A 59 -2.72 -1.78 -1.78
N VAL A 60 -2.95 -0.73 -1.00
CA VAL A 60 -3.52 -0.84 0.35
C VAL A 60 -5.00 -1.20 0.28
N ILE A 61 -5.78 -0.64 -0.64
CA ILE A 61 -7.18 -1.04 -0.86
C ILE A 61 -7.29 -2.54 -1.13
N ALA A 62 -6.44 -3.11 -1.99
CA ALA A 62 -6.47 -4.53 -2.29
C ALA A 62 -6.18 -5.43 -1.05
N LEU A 63 -5.38 -4.94 -0.10
CA LEU A 63 -5.05 -5.66 1.13
C LEU A 63 -6.08 -5.45 2.26
N GLU A 64 -6.65 -4.24 2.36
CA GLU A 64 -7.65 -3.89 3.36
C GLU A 64 -9.05 -4.33 2.96
N HIS A 65 -9.37 -4.34 1.67
CA HIS A 65 -10.69 -4.63 1.11
C HIS A 65 -10.58 -5.57 -0.11
N PRO A 66 -10.09 -6.82 0.07
CA PRO A 66 -9.97 -7.80 -1.01
C PRO A 66 -11.32 -8.10 -1.70
N GLU A 67 -12.43 -7.92 -0.99
CA GLU A 67 -13.79 -8.04 -1.53
C GLU A 67 -14.05 -7.07 -2.70
N LEU A 68 -13.40 -5.91 -2.72
CA LEU A 68 -13.49 -4.94 -3.81
C LEU A 68 -12.70 -5.37 -5.05
N LYS A 69 -11.92 -6.46 -5.00
CA LYS A 69 -11.10 -6.95 -6.12
C LYS A 69 -10.38 -5.81 -6.85
N CYS A 70 -9.73 -4.94 -6.07
CA CYS A 70 -9.26 -3.65 -6.57
C CYS A 70 -8.14 -3.82 -7.61
N LYS A 71 -8.43 -3.42 -8.85
CA LYS A 71 -7.50 -3.46 -9.99
C LYS A 71 -7.13 -2.05 -10.41
N ARG A 72 -5.95 -1.89 -11.00
CA ARG A 72 -5.49 -0.60 -11.51
C ARG A 72 -4.93 -0.71 -12.92
N VAL A 73 -5.24 0.28 -13.74
CA VAL A 73 -4.88 0.34 -15.16
C VAL A 73 -4.30 1.71 -15.47
N ASP A 74 -3.09 1.75 -16.02
CA ASP A 74 -2.45 2.99 -16.49
C ASP A 74 -2.52 3.09 -18.02
N LEU A 75 -3.20 4.12 -18.52
CA LEU A 75 -3.34 4.39 -19.93
C LEU A 75 -2.15 5.15 -20.49
N ASP A 76 -2.00 5.09 -21.82
CA ASP A 76 -0.96 5.75 -22.59
C ASP A 76 -0.98 7.29 -22.37
N PRO A 77 0.14 7.94 -22.01
CA PRO A 77 0.20 9.38 -21.75
C PRO A 77 0.00 10.27 -22.98
N THR A 78 0.20 9.72 -24.19
CA THR A 78 0.29 10.51 -25.42
C THR A 78 -0.76 10.16 -26.44
N ARG A 79 -1.41 9.00 -26.30
CA ARG A 79 -2.39 8.48 -27.26
C ARG A 79 -3.70 8.17 -26.57
N ASN A 80 -4.66 9.08 -26.71
CA ASN A 80 -6.08 8.76 -26.53
C ASN A 80 -6.61 8.15 -27.84
N SER A 81 -6.09 6.97 -28.22
CA SER A 81 -6.54 6.26 -29.42
C SER A 81 -7.76 5.40 -29.11
N LEU A 82 -8.59 5.16 -30.13
CA LEU A 82 -9.69 4.20 -30.06
C LEU A 82 -9.17 2.82 -29.58
N GLU A 83 -7.99 2.42 -30.04
CA GLU A 83 -7.32 1.17 -29.66
C GLU A 83 -7.04 1.08 -28.15
N ALA A 84 -6.64 2.17 -27.50
CA ALA A 84 -6.41 2.20 -26.05
C ALA A 84 -7.73 2.04 -25.27
N LEU A 85 -8.82 2.65 -25.75
CA LEU A 85 -10.15 2.51 -25.17
C LEU A 85 -10.72 1.10 -25.38
N GLU A 86 -10.50 0.51 -26.56
CA GLU A 86 -10.86 -0.89 -26.84
C GLU A 86 -10.09 -1.87 -25.96
N ALA A 87 -8.79 -1.63 -25.74
CA ALA A 87 -7.98 -2.43 -24.83
C ALA A 87 -8.47 -2.32 -23.38
N LEU A 88 -8.82 -1.10 -22.93
CA LEU A 88 -9.44 -0.90 -21.62
C LEU A 88 -10.80 -1.62 -21.52
N GLY A 89 -11.65 -1.51 -22.56
CA GLY A 89 -12.93 -2.22 -22.62
C GLY A 89 -12.76 -3.74 -22.52
N LYS A 90 -11.76 -4.31 -23.21
CA LYS A 90 -11.43 -5.74 -23.12
C LYS A 90 -10.99 -6.13 -21.71
N GLU A 91 -10.16 -5.32 -21.08
CA GLU A 91 -9.68 -5.53 -19.70
C GLU A 91 -10.85 -5.53 -18.70
N LEU A 92 -11.78 -4.58 -18.83
CA LEU A 92 -12.95 -4.48 -17.95
C LEU A 92 -13.96 -5.62 -18.15
N LEU A 93 -14.12 -6.09 -19.39
CA LEU A 93 -15.10 -7.14 -19.73
C LEU A 93 -14.56 -8.56 -19.51
N ASN A 94 -13.24 -8.77 -19.56
CA ASN A 94 -12.61 -10.08 -19.41
C ASN A 94 -11.39 -10.01 -18.46
N PRO A 95 -11.60 -9.72 -17.17
CA PRO A 95 -10.49 -9.64 -16.21
C PRO A 95 -9.85 -11.01 -16.00
N ASP A 96 -8.52 -11.03 -15.98
CA ASP A 96 -7.71 -12.15 -15.49
C ASP A 96 -7.30 -11.91 -14.01
N ASP A 97 -6.27 -12.58 -13.51
CA ASP A 97 -5.77 -12.41 -12.14
C ASP A 97 -4.80 -11.22 -11.98
N GLU A 98 -4.47 -10.50 -13.06
CA GLU A 98 -3.56 -9.34 -12.98
C GLU A 98 -4.29 -8.12 -12.40
N ASP A 99 -3.63 -7.42 -11.47
CA ASP A 99 -4.22 -6.28 -10.77
C ASP A 99 -3.46 -4.96 -11.00
N GLN A 100 -2.36 -5.02 -11.74
CA GLN A 100 -1.42 -3.94 -12.02
C GLN A 100 -1.05 -3.92 -13.50
N ILE A 101 -1.84 -3.18 -14.27
CA ILE A 101 -1.78 -3.19 -15.74
C ILE A 101 -1.40 -1.82 -16.27
N ALA A 102 -0.64 -1.80 -17.35
CA ALA A 102 -0.43 -0.62 -18.17
C ALA A 102 -0.71 -0.93 -19.64
N ILE A 103 -1.30 0.02 -20.36
CA ILE A 103 -1.63 -0.09 -21.78
C ILE A 103 -0.83 0.98 -22.53
N ARG A 104 0.00 0.57 -23.49
CA ARG A 104 0.77 1.48 -24.37
C ARG A 104 0.58 1.08 -25.82
N GLY A 105 0.15 2.02 -26.66
CA GLY A 105 -0.12 1.73 -28.07
C GLY A 105 -1.00 0.48 -28.31
N GLY A 106 -1.98 0.20 -27.44
CA GLY A 106 -2.83 -0.99 -27.50
C GLY A 106 -2.21 -2.30 -26.98
N VAL A 107 -0.93 -2.29 -26.59
CA VAL A 107 -0.23 -3.42 -25.97
C VAL A 107 -0.45 -3.39 -24.47
N ARG A 108 -0.83 -4.55 -23.91
CA ARG A 108 -1.03 -4.76 -22.47
C ARG A 108 0.28 -5.21 -21.81
N TYR A 109 0.65 -4.53 -20.74
CA TYR A 109 1.77 -4.86 -19.87
C TYR A 109 1.26 -5.14 -18.46
N ALA A 110 1.85 -6.13 -17.79
CA ALA A 110 1.55 -6.46 -16.41
C ALA A 110 2.79 -6.27 -15.53
N ALA A 111 2.62 -5.70 -14.34
CA ALA A 111 3.73 -5.40 -13.44
C ALA A 111 4.32 -6.67 -12.83
N ARG A 112 5.65 -6.69 -12.66
CA ARG A 112 6.39 -7.76 -11.98
C ARG A 112 7.47 -7.19 -11.09
N LEU A 113 7.59 -7.73 -9.88
CA LEU A 113 8.76 -7.53 -9.05
C LEU A 113 9.84 -8.53 -9.46
N ALA A 114 11.05 -8.05 -9.72
CA ALA A 114 12.16 -8.90 -10.13
C ALA A 114 13.41 -8.68 -9.26
N ARG A 115 14.21 -9.73 -9.10
CA ARG A 115 15.53 -9.61 -8.47
C ARG A 115 16.48 -8.88 -9.41
N ARG A 116 17.07 -7.79 -8.94
CA ARG A 116 18.17 -7.14 -9.64
C ARG A 116 19.40 -8.05 -9.61
N THR A 117 19.87 -8.52 -10.77
CA THR A 117 21.03 -9.42 -10.86
C THR A 117 22.35 -8.65 -10.87
N GLN A 118 23.38 -9.24 -10.25
CA GLN A 118 24.69 -8.64 -10.01
C GLN A 118 25.46 -8.24 -11.29
N LYS A 119 25.14 -8.81 -12.46
CA LYS A 119 25.77 -8.42 -13.74
C LYS A 119 25.56 -6.94 -14.06
N SER A 120 24.43 -6.36 -13.65
CA SER A 120 24.17 -4.91 -13.82
C SER A 120 25.05 -4.01 -12.92
N LEU A 121 25.73 -4.57 -11.91
CA LEU A 121 26.53 -3.82 -10.93
C LEU A 121 28.01 -3.71 -11.31
N ALA A 122 28.50 -4.60 -12.17
CA ALA A 122 29.92 -4.72 -12.49
C ALA A 122 30.38 -3.82 -13.65
N ASP A 123 29.49 -3.55 -14.61
CA ASP A 123 29.90 -2.99 -15.91
C ASP A 123 29.89 -1.45 -15.98
N GLN A 124 29.37 -0.74 -14.97
CA GLN A 124 29.31 0.73 -14.97
C GLN A 124 29.47 1.31 -13.55
N LYS A 125 30.69 1.25 -13.00
CA LYS A 125 31.02 1.98 -11.76
C LYS A 125 31.40 3.43 -12.10
N GLN A 126 30.42 4.31 -12.25
CA GLN A 126 30.69 5.74 -12.08
C GLN A 126 30.69 6.02 -10.58
N GLN A 127 31.87 6.15 -9.97
CA GLN A 127 31.96 6.55 -8.56
C GLN A 127 31.40 7.97 -8.42
N ILE A 128 30.20 8.11 -7.85
CA ILE A 128 29.78 9.40 -7.31
C ILE A 128 30.65 9.63 -6.06
N ALA A 129 31.62 10.54 -6.20
CA ALA A 129 32.41 11.02 -5.09
C ALA A 129 31.83 12.34 -4.59
N PHE A 130 31.67 12.48 -3.28
CA PHE A 130 31.34 13.77 -2.69
C PHE A 130 32.51 14.73 -2.97
N THR A 131 32.25 15.80 -3.72
CA THR A 131 33.21 16.89 -3.92
C THR A 131 33.39 17.67 -2.62
N THR A 132 34.62 18.14 -2.36
CA THR A 132 34.94 18.93 -1.15
C THR A 132 34.25 20.29 -1.15
N GLU A 133 34.06 20.90 -2.32
CA GLU A 133 33.43 22.21 -2.47
C GLU A 133 31.89 22.13 -2.51
N GLY A 134 31.33 20.92 -2.64
CA GLY A 134 29.88 20.73 -2.78
C GLY A 134 29.18 20.67 -1.44
N SER A 135 27.97 21.25 -1.36
CA SER A 135 27.06 21.06 -0.24
C SER A 135 25.99 20.01 -0.55
N TYR A 136 25.53 19.31 0.50
CA TYR A 136 24.54 18.24 0.37
C TYR A 136 23.41 18.42 1.37
N LEU A 137 22.18 18.52 0.86
CA LEU A 137 20.97 18.71 1.66
C LEU A 137 20.37 17.37 2.06
N VAL A 138 20.16 17.17 3.36
CA VAL A 138 19.41 16.03 3.91
C VAL A 138 18.16 16.54 4.62
N THR A 139 16.99 16.31 4.02
CA THR A 139 15.71 16.63 4.67
C THR A 139 15.33 15.52 5.64
N GLY A 140 14.75 15.89 6.79
CA GLY A 140 14.64 14.95 7.91
C GLY A 140 16.01 14.58 8.51
N GLY A 141 17.05 15.38 8.23
CA GLY A 141 18.44 15.14 8.62
C GLY A 141 18.68 15.12 10.14
N LEU A 142 17.77 15.70 10.91
CA LEU A 142 17.82 15.69 12.38
C LEU A 142 17.15 14.45 13.03
N GLY A 143 16.56 13.57 12.22
CA GLY A 143 16.05 12.27 12.69
C GLY A 143 17.17 11.24 12.81
N ALA A 144 16.93 10.13 13.52
CA ALA A 144 17.94 9.09 13.73
C ALA A 144 18.59 8.59 12.42
N LEU A 145 17.79 8.24 11.40
CA LEU A 145 18.33 7.82 10.09
C LEU A 145 19.05 8.96 9.36
N GLY A 146 18.61 10.21 9.54
CA GLY A 146 19.26 11.39 8.97
C GLY A 146 20.65 11.64 9.55
N LEU A 147 20.82 11.40 10.86
CA LEU A 147 22.11 11.50 11.55
C LEU A 147 23.06 10.37 11.16
N GLU A 148 22.57 9.14 11.03
CA GLU A 148 23.34 8.01 10.49
C GLU A 148 23.83 8.29 9.06
N LEU A 149 22.93 8.84 8.23
CA LEU A 149 23.25 9.26 6.88
C LEU A 149 24.32 10.37 6.87
N ALA A 150 24.18 11.40 7.72
CA ALA A 150 25.17 12.48 7.83
C ALA A 150 26.56 11.95 8.21
N GLN A 151 26.64 11.06 9.20
CA GLN A 151 27.89 10.39 9.59
C GLN A 151 28.51 9.60 8.44
N TRP A 152 27.70 8.83 7.73
CA TRP A 152 28.16 8.08 6.58
C TRP A 152 28.64 8.99 5.46
N MET A 153 27.92 10.07 5.12
CA MET A 153 28.32 11.02 4.08
C MET A 153 29.68 11.68 4.39
N VAL A 154 29.91 12.12 5.63
CA VAL A 154 31.21 12.68 6.05
C VAL A 154 32.32 11.64 5.93
N LYS A 155 32.05 10.39 6.31
CA LYS A 155 32.99 9.27 6.14
C LYS A 155 33.31 8.98 4.66
N GLN A 156 32.34 9.18 3.77
CA GLN A 156 32.54 9.07 2.31
C GLN A 156 33.20 10.32 1.68
N GLY A 157 33.48 11.38 2.46
CA GLY A 157 34.23 12.55 2.00
C GLY A 157 33.41 13.84 1.88
N ALA A 158 32.11 13.84 2.20
CA ALA A 158 31.33 15.08 2.23
C ALA A 158 31.90 16.06 3.26
N ARG A 159 32.06 17.33 2.85
CA ARG A 159 32.58 18.39 3.72
C ARG A 159 31.58 19.46 4.08
N HIS A 160 30.52 19.67 3.29
CA HIS A 160 29.46 20.60 3.60
C HIS A 160 28.11 19.87 3.65
N LEU A 161 27.57 19.68 4.85
CA LEU A 161 26.26 19.08 5.04
C LEU A 161 25.25 20.13 5.48
N VAL A 162 24.04 20.03 4.93
CA VAL A 162 22.90 20.86 5.31
C VAL A 162 21.81 19.93 5.84
N LEU A 163 21.60 19.95 7.15
CA LEU A 163 20.60 19.11 7.81
C LEU A 163 19.34 19.93 8.03
N ASN A 164 18.25 19.52 7.37
CA ASN A 164 16.96 20.17 7.51
C ASN A 164 16.01 19.37 8.41
N GLY A 165 15.23 20.09 9.22
CA GLY A 165 14.10 19.57 9.97
C GLY A 165 13.22 20.68 10.53
N ARG A 166 12.05 20.32 11.05
CA ARG A 166 11.08 21.31 11.59
C ARG A 166 11.38 21.76 13.03
N ARG A 167 12.21 20.99 13.74
CA ARG A 167 12.47 21.17 15.16
C ARG A 167 13.95 21.42 15.38
N THR A 168 14.27 22.14 16.44
CA THR A 168 15.65 22.28 16.88
C THR A 168 16.27 20.89 17.11
N PRO A 169 17.58 20.73 16.85
CA PRO A 169 18.28 19.47 17.11
C PRO A 169 18.10 19.03 18.56
N SER A 170 17.80 17.76 18.79
CA SER A 170 17.86 17.16 20.13
C SER A 170 19.29 17.14 20.64
N GLN A 171 19.49 16.87 21.94
CA GLN A 171 20.83 16.74 22.52
C GLN A 171 21.69 15.72 21.75
N THR A 172 21.17 14.53 21.46
CA THR A 172 21.87 13.51 20.65
C THR A 172 22.22 14.01 19.24
N ALA A 173 21.33 14.80 18.62
CA ALA A 173 21.62 15.38 17.31
C ALA A 173 22.72 16.44 17.40
N GLN A 174 22.72 17.29 18.43
CA GLN A 174 23.78 18.27 18.68
C GLN A 174 25.13 17.61 18.91
N GLU A 175 25.18 16.58 19.75
CA GLU A 175 26.40 15.79 20.02
C GLU A 175 26.94 15.16 18.73
N THR A 176 26.06 14.58 17.91
CA THR A 176 26.45 14.00 16.61
C THR A 176 26.98 15.07 15.67
N ILE A 177 26.30 16.22 15.55
CA ILE A 177 26.73 17.34 14.71
C ILE A 177 28.12 17.83 15.13
N GLN A 178 28.35 18.01 16.43
CA GLN A 178 29.64 18.43 16.96
C GLN A 178 30.76 17.43 16.64
N GLN A 179 30.47 16.12 16.72
CA GLN A 179 31.43 15.08 16.33
C GLN A 179 31.78 15.16 14.83
N LEU A 180 30.80 15.42 13.97
CA LEU A 180 31.05 15.62 12.53
C LEU A 180 31.93 16.85 12.29
N GLU A 181 31.67 17.95 13.00
CA GLU A 181 32.46 19.16 12.90
C GLU A 181 33.92 18.97 13.36
N GLN A 182 34.14 18.18 14.40
CA GLN A 182 35.49 17.80 14.85
C GLN A 182 36.28 17.00 13.80
N THR A 183 35.59 16.30 12.87
CA THR A 183 36.24 15.60 11.75
C THR A 183 36.51 16.50 10.53
N GLY A 184 36.22 17.80 10.65
CA GLY A 184 36.49 18.80 9.60
C GLY A 184 35.35 19.01 8.60
N ALA A 185 34.15 18.47 8.86
CA ALA A 185 32.95 18.80 8.09
C ALA A 185 32.30 20.08 8.63
N LYS A 186 31.75 20.91 7.74
CA LYS A 186 30.87 22.02 8.10
C LYS A 186 29.43 21.53 8.04
N VAL A 187 28.72 21.60 9.16
CA VAL A 187 27.32 21.16 9.24
C VAL A 187 26.41 22.36 9.51
N SER A 188 25.52 22.68 8.58
CA SER A 188 24.53 23.74 8.72
C SER A 188 23.17 23.13 9.04
N VAL A 189 22.57 23.55 10.14
CA VAL A 189 21.20 23.16 10.49
C VAL A 189 20.26 24.27 10.05
N ILE A 190 19.33 23.96 9.15
CA ILE A 190 18.33 24.91 8.67
C ILE A 190 16.94 24.39 9.00
N LEU A 191 16.22 25.16 9.81
CA LEU A 191 14.85 24.80 10.17
C LEU A 191 13.87 25.23 9.08
N GLY A 192 12.90 24.37 8.80
CA GLY A 192 11.84 24.63 7.82
C GLY A 192 11.03 23.38 7.54
N ASP A 193 9.75 23.55 7.21
CA ASP A 193 8.87 22.50 6.74
C ASP A 193 8.97 22.40 5.22
N VAL A 194 9.57 21.31 4.74
CA VAL A 194 9.72 21.07 3.29
C VAL A 194 8.39 20.99 2.55
N SER A 195 7.27 20.76 3.24
CA SER A 195 5.93 20.82 2.64
C SER A 195 5.41 22.25 2.40
N GLN A 196 6.18 23.28 2.76
CA GLN A 196 5.92 24.69 2.45
C GLN A 196 6.94 25.19 1.42
N LYS A 197 6.47 25.82 0.35
CA LYS A 197 7.34 26.20 -0.79
C LYS A 197 8.33 27.30 -0.38
N GLU A 198 7.86 28.23 0.44
CA GLU A 198 8.62 29.36 0.96
C GLU A 198 9.78 28.91 1.86
N ASP A 199 9.55 27.87 2.67
CA ASP A 199 10.59 27.28 3.51
C ASP A 199 11.66 26.59 2.66
N VAL A 200 11.27 25.86 1.60
CA VAL A 200 12.25 25.25 0.68
C VAL A 200 13.05 26.32 -0.05
N ALA A 201 12.42 27.42 -0.49
CA ALA A 201 13.12 28.55 -1.08
C ALA A 201 14.13 29.16 -0.11
N SER A 202 13.71 29.44 1.13
CA SER A 202 14.60 29.99 2.17
C SER A 202 15.77 29.05 2.50
N ILE A 203 15.55 27.73 2.52
CA ILE A 203 16.62 26.74 2.70
C ILE A 203 17.64 26.87 1.58
N LEU A 204 17.20 26.93 0.31
CA LEU A 204 18.09 27.01 -0.84
C LEU A 204 18.85 28.35 -0.90
N GLU A 205 18.21 29.47 -0.56
CA GLU A 205 18.86 30.78 -0.45
C GLU A 205 19.99 30.78 0.59
N GLN A 206 19.76 30.17 1.75
CA GLN A 206 20.77 30.05 2.80
C GLN A 206 21.94 29.14 2.37
N ILE A 207 21.67 28.10 1.58
CA ILE A 207 22.71 27.24 1.01
C ILE A 207 23.55 28.03 0.01
N GLU A 208 22.91 28.79 -0.88
CA GLU A 208 23.61 29.63 -1.87
C GLU A 208 24.51 30.68 -1.19
N ALA A 209 24.01 31.32 -0.13
CA ALA A 209 24.77 32.28 0.67
C ALA A 209 26.01 31.68 1.36
N SER A 210 26.05 30.36 1.54
CA SER A 210 27.17 29.66 2.19
C SER A 210 28.43 29.52 1.31
N GLN A 211 28.33 29.90 0.02
CA GLN A 211 29.37 29.79 -1.02
C GLN A 211 29.78 28.35 -1.41
N ALA A 212 29.14 27.32 -0.85
CA ALA A 212 29.29 25.92 -1.27
C ALA A 212 28.10 25.50 -2.16
N PRO A 213 28.26 25.33 -3.49
CA PRO A 213 27.16 25.00 -4.38
C PRO A 213 26.48 23.69 -3.99
N LEU A 214 25.14 23.66 -4.05
CA LEU A 214 24.38 22.44 -3.79
C LEU A 214 24.64 21.42 -4.89
N ARG A 215 25.18 20.26 -4.49
CA ARG A 215 25.52 19.15 -5.39
C ARG A 215 24.65 17.92 -5.19
N GLY A 216 23.93 17.80 -4.07
CA GLY A 216 23.03 16.66 -3.90
C GLY A 216 21.94 16.89 -2.88
N VAL A 217 20.83 16.19 -3.11
CA VAL A 217 19.66 16.19 -2.21
C VAL A 217 19.35 14.75 -1.82
N ILE A 218 19.22 14.48 -0.52
CA ILE A 218 18.62 13.26 0.01
C ILE A 218 17.37 13.65 0.80
N HIS A 219 16.21 13.31 0.24
CA HIS A 219 14.93 13.58 0.83
C HIS A 219 14.48 12.41 1.72
N ALA A 220 14.71 12.54 3.03
CA ALA A 220 14.32 11.55 4.05
C ALA A 220 13.26 12.08 5.02
N ALA A 221 12.65 13.24 4.73
CA ALA A 221 11.52 13.75 5.48
C ALA A 221 10.32 12.80 5.37
N GLY A 222 9.65 12.58 6.49
CA GLY A 222 8.51 11.67 6.57
C GLY A 222 7.85 11.70 7.93
N PHE A 223 6.58 11.30 7.95
CA PHE A 223 5.74 11.18 9.13
C PHE A 223 4.80 9.99 8.92
N LEU A 224 4.47 9.28 10.00
CA LEU A 224 3.46 8.22 10.00
C LEU A 224 2.29 8.64 10.87
N ASP A 225 1.10 8.33 10.40
CA ASP A 225 -0.16 8.39 11.13
C ASP A 225 -1.04 7.29 10.52
N ASP A 226 -0.76 6.06 10.94
CA ASP A 226 -1.37 4.86 10.39
C ASP A 226 -2.85 4.76 10.83
N GLY A 227 -3.66 4.14 9.98
CA GLY A 227 -5.07 3.89 10.22
C GLY A 227 -5.73 3.25 9.01
N VAL A 228 -6.67 2.34 9.26
CA VAL A 228 -7.43 1.69 8.19
C VAL A 228 -8.22 2.73 7.38
N LEU A 229 -8.39 2.47 6.09
CA LEU A 229 -9.05 3.37 5.14
C LEU A 229 -10.46 3.75 5.58
N GLN A 230 -11.19 2.82 6.19
CA GLN A 230 -12.55 3.05 6.68
C GLN A 230 -12.63 4.16 7.75
N GLN A 231 -11.57 4.37 8.53
CA GLN A 231 -11.51 5.36 9.63
C GLN A 231 -10.58 6.53 9.30
N MET A 232 -9.97 6.54 8.12
CA MET A 232 -9.02 7.56 7.71
C MET A 232 -9.76 8.82 7.26
N SER A 233 -9.47 9.95 7.89
CA SER A 233 -9.95 11.26 7.42
C SER A 233 -9.00 11.84 6.38
N TRP A 234 -9.53 12.67 5.46
CA TRP A 234 -8.71 13.34 4.46
C TRP A 234 -7.64 14.25 5.09
N GLU A 235 -7.93 14.88 6.22
CA GLU A 235 -6.97 15.71 6.95
C GLU A 235 -5.74 14.90 7.41
N ARG A 236 -5.97 13.75 8.06
CA ARG A 236 -4.89 12.83 8.47
C ARG A 236 -4.13 12.28 7.28
N PHE A 237 -4.85 11.93 6.22
CA PHE A 237 -4.27 11.43 4.97
C PHE A 237 -3.28 12.44 4.38
N ARG A 238 -3.74 13.67 4.15
CA ARG A 238 -2.93 14.76 3.56
C ARG A 238 -1.74 15.13 4.43
N LYS A 239 -1.87 15.11 5.77
CA LYS A 239 -0.79 15.39 6.70
C LYS A 239 0.39 14.42 6.57
N VAL A 240 0.12 13.14 6.30
CA VAL A 240 1.16 12.11 6.05
C VAL A 240 1.78 12.28 4.67
N MET A 241 0.99 12.66 3.67
CA MET A 241 1.48 12.90 2.31
C MET A 241 2.40 14.12 2.21
N ALA A 242 2.04 15.20 2.89
CA ALA A 242 2.67 16.52 2.78
C ALA A 242 4.21 16.53 2.68
N PRO A 243 4.96 15.93 3.62
CA PRO A 243 6.42 15.99 3.57
C PRO A 243 7.03 15.27 2.37
N LYS A 244 6.41 14.18 1.89
CA LYS A 244 6.95 13.35 0.79
C LYS A 244 6.45 13.77 -0.58
N LEU A 245 5.20 14.23 -0.68
CA LEU A 245 4.61 14.65 -1.94
C LEU A 245 4.96 16.12 -2.23
N GLN A 246 4.42 17.07 -1.47
CA GLN A 246 4.72 18.50 -1.65
C GLN A 246 6.20 18.76 -1.44
N GLY A 247 6.81 18.16 -0.42
CA GLY A 247 8.23 18.36 -0.14
C GLY A 247 9.16 17.88 -1.25
N ALA A 248 8.92 16.71 -1.84
CA ALA A 248 9.72 16.27 -2.98
C ALA A 248 9.43 17.10 -4.23
N TRP A 249 8.18 17.54 -4.45
CA TRP A 249 7.81 18.40 -5.57
C TRP A 249 8.50 19.77 -5.51
N TYR A 250 8.46 20.47 -4.37
CA TYR A 250 9.11 21.77 -4.23
C TYR A 250 10.63 21.68 -4.32
N LEU A 251 11.23 20.64 -3.75
CA LEU A 251 12.65 20.35 -3.96
C LEU A 251 12.93 20.11 -5.44
N HIS A 252 12.07 19.39 -6.15
CA HIS A 252 12.24 19.21 -7.59
C HIS A 252 12.16 20.53 -8.35
N GLU A 253 11.07 21.30 -8.20
CA GLU A 253 10.85 22.57 -8.89
C GLU A 253 12.01 23.57 -8.68
N LEU A 254 12.45 23.74 -7.43
CA LEU A 254 13.42 24.76 -7.07
C LEU A 254 14.88 24.34 -7.31
N THR A 255 15.13 23.07 -7.65
CA THR A 255 16.49 22.57 -7.93
C THR A 255 16.73 22.19 -9.39
N GLN A 256 15.76 22.36 -10.29
CA GLN A 256 15.89 21.93 -11.70
C GLN A 256 17.10 22.54 -12.43
N LYS A 257 17.42 23.79 -12.10
CA LYS A 257 18.53 24.54 -12.72
C LYS A 257 19.88 24.32 -12.02
N LEU A 258 19.89 23.60 -10.90
CA LEU A 258 21.10 23.35 -10.13
C LEU A 258 21.82 22.11 -10.68
N PRO A 259 23.16 22.12 -10.74
CA PRO A 259 23.94 21.02 -11.27
C PRO A 259 24.10 19.93 -10.20
N LEU A 260 22.99 19.28 -9.82
CA LEU A 260 23.00 18.19 -8.86
C LEU A 260 23.67 16.94 -9.46
N ASP A 261 24.53 16.30 -8.67
CA ASP A 261 25.09 14.97 -8.94
C ASP A 261 24.05 13.88 -8.64
N PHE A 262 23.20 14.09 -7.63
CA PHE A 262 22.14 13.16 -7.27
C PHE A 262 20.93 13.85 -6.64
N PHE A 263 19.76 13.24 -6.80
CA PHE A 263 18.52 13.57 -6.11
C PHE A 263 17.86 12.26 -5.66
N VAL A 264 17.93 11.98 -4.36
CA VAL A 264 17.51 10.70 -3.79
C VAL A 264 16.26 10.89 -2.91
N CYS A 265 15.20 10.13 -3.19
CA CYS A 265 14.01 10.04 -2.36
C CYS A 265 14.03 8.74 -1.54
N PHE A 266 13.90 8.86 -0.22
CA PHE A 266 13.73 7.69 0.64
C PHE A 266 12.24 7.31 0.66
N SER A 267 11.89 6.40 -0.23
CA SER A 267 10.56 5.80 -0.33
C SER A 267 10.44 4.59 0.60
N SER A 268 9.39 3.77 0.42
CA SER A 268 9.13 2.61 1.26
C SER A 268 8.62 1.42 0.46
N ILE A 269 8.87 0.21 0.95
CA ILE A 269 8.24 -1.00 0.44
C ILE A 269 6.69 -0.92 0.46
N ALA A 270 6.11 -0.10 1.34
CA ALA A 270 4.66 0.10 1.40
C ALA A 270 4.07 0.64 0.09
N SER A 271 4.82 1.42 -0.71
CA SER A 271 4.34 1.84 -2.04
C SER A 271 4.45 0.74 -3.09
N LEU A 272 5.25 -0.31 -2.88
CA LEU A 272 5.40 -1.44 -3.81
C LEU A 272 4.41 -2.57 -3.53
N LEU A 273 4.34 -3.01 -2.27
CA LEU A 273 3.54 -4.17 -1.87
C LEU A 273 2.20 -3.78 -1.23
N GLY A 274 2.03 -2.51 -0.86
CA GLY A 274 0.98 -2.13 0.09
C GLY A 274 1.38 -2.49 1.52
N SER A 275 0.66 -1.89 2.47
CA SER A 275 0.75 -2.19 3.89
C SER A 275 -0.59 -1.77 4.51
N PRO A 276 -1.37 -2.70 5.11
CA PRO A 276 -2.63 -2.36 5.77
C PRO A 276 -2.42 -1.24 6.80
N GLY A 277 -3.37 -0.31 6.87
CA GLY A 277 -3.31 0.88 7.72
C GLY A 277 -2.43 1.99 7.16
N GLN A 278 -1.76 1.81 6.02
CA GLN A 278 -0.78 2.77 5.50
C GLN A 278 -1.15 3.32 4.12
N GLY A 279 -2.44 3.47 3.81
CA GLY A 279 -2.92 3.98 2.51
C GLY A 279 -2.36 5.36 2.17
N ASN A 280 -2.33 6.27 3.15
CA ASN A 280 -1.75 7.61 3.03
C ASN A 280 -0.24 7.59 2.76
N TYR A 281 0.49 6.74 3.48
CA TYR A 281 1.93 6.61 3.39
C TYR A 281 2.34 5.91 2.08
N ALA A 282 1.64 4.85 1.67
CA ALA A 282 1.85 4.18 0.39
C ALA A 282 1.62 5.15 -0.78
N ALA A 283 0.54 5.94 -0.73
CA ALA A 283 0.26 6.97 -1.73
C ALA A 283 1.37 8.05 -1.80
N ALA A 284 1.84 8.53 -0.66
CA ALA A 284 2.90 9.53 -0.58
C ALA A 284 4.23 9.02 -1.16
N ASN A 285 4.58 7.76 -0.90
CA ASN A 285 5.80 7.14 -1.40
C ASN A 285 5.69 6.81 -2.90
N ALA A 286 4.53 6.39 -3.39
CA ALA A 286 4.29 6.17 -4.83
C ALA A 286 4.49 7.44 -5.66
N PHE A 287 4.16 8.62 -5.11
CA PHE A 287 4.50 9.90 -5.77
C PHE A 287 6.00 10.06 -6.01
N MET A 288 6.81 9.84 -4.97
CA MET A 288 8.26 9.96 -5.08
C MET A 288 8.86 8.92 -6.03
N ASP A 289 8.23 7.75 -6.11
CA ASP A 289 8.64 6.70 -7.03
C ASP A 289 8.54 7.18 -8.48
N THR A 290 7.36 7.66 -8.89
CA THR A 290 7.17 8.24 -10.22
C THR A 290 7.95 9.54 -10.43
N LEU A 291 8.16 10.37 -9.39
CA LEU A 291 8.96 11.59 -9.49
C LEU A 291 10.42 11.30 -9.88
N ALA A 292 11.00 10.20 -9.39
CA ALA A 292 12.36 9.82 -9.75
C ALA A 292 12.48 9.49 -11.25
N ASP A 293 11.53 8.72 -11.79
CA ASP A 293 11.43 8.46 -13.23
C ASP A 293 11.17 9.75 -14.02
N TYR A 294 10.25 10.60 -13.55
CA TYR A 294 9.92 11.86 -14.19
C TYR A 294 11.16 12.75 -14.33
N ARG A 295 11.93 12.91 -13.25
CA ARG A 295 13.19 13.67 -13.27
C ARG A 295 14.16 13.14 -14.32
N ARG A 296 14.28 11.82 -14.44
CA ARG A 296 15.14 11.21 -15.46
C ARG A 296 14.64 11.42 -16.88
N SER A 297 13.32 11.37 -17.10
CA SER A 297 12.71 11.63 -18.41
C SER A 297 13.03 13.03 -18.97
N ILE A 298 13.35 13.99 -18.08
CA ILE A 298 13.77 15.35 -18.43
C ILE A 298 15.29 15.59 -18.23
N GLY A 299 16.07 14.53 -18.13
CA GLY A 299 17.54 14.60 -18.05
C GLY A 299 18.11 15.02 -16.70
N LEU A 300 17.31 15.06 -15.63
CA LEU A 300 17.76 15.37 -14.27
C LEU A 300 18.05 14.08 -13.48
N PRO A 301 19.00 14.11 -12.52
CA PRO A 301 19.23 12.96 -11.64
C PRO A 301 17.97 12.69 -10.81
N GLY A 302 17.65 11.43 -10.63
CA GLY A 302 16.54 10.96 -9.81
C GLY A 302 16.76 9.51 -9.40
N LEU A 303 16.60 9.22 -8.11
CA LEU A 303 16.64 7.89 -7.53
C LEU A 303 15.63 7.82 -6.39
N THR A 304 14.71 6.88 -6.43
CA THR A 304 13.89 6.47 -5.28
C THR A 304 14.35 5.12 -4.77
N ILE A 305 14.41 4.97 -3.45
CA ILE A 305 14.72 3.69 -2.83
C ILE A 305 13.54 3.29 -1.95
N ASN A 306 12.87 2.20 -2.31
CA ASN A 306 11.77 1.64 -1.54
C ASN A 306 12.34 0.79 -0.40
N TRP A 307 12.62 1.43 0.73
CA TRP A 307 13.23 0.78 1.89
C TRP A 307 12.24 -0.14 2.62
N GLY A 308 12.74 -1.30 3.04
CA GLY A 308 12.16 -2.09 4.13
C GLY A 308 12.36 -1.44 5.50
N ALA A 309 11.94 -2.13 6.56
CA ALA A 309 12.07 -1.62 7.93
C ALA A 309 13.54 -1.56 8.38
N TRP A 310 13.93 -0.47 9.06
CA TRP A 310 15.28 -0.28 9.61
C TRP A 310 15.35 -0.80 11.05
N ALA A 311 16.47 -1.42 11.42
CA ALA A 311 16.69 -2.05 12.73
C ALA A 311 16.97 -1.02 13.84
N GLN A 312 17.60 0.09 13.50
CA GLN A 312 17.99 1.14 14.42
C GLN A 312 17.67 2.50 13.79
N GLY A 313 16.98 3.35 14.55
CA GLY A 313 16.51 4.63 14.04
C GLY A 313 15.43 4.50 12.96
N GLY A 314 14.81 5.62 12.62
CA GLY A 314 13.73 5.69 11.63
C GLY A 314 12.33 5.52 12.22
N MET A 315 11.33 5.39 11.35
CA MET A 315 9.92 5.32 11.75
C MET A 315 9.56 3.95 12.37
N ALA A 316 10.22 2.88 11.90
CA ALA A 316 10.01 1.52 12.41
C ALA A 316 10.55 1.30 13.84
N SER A 317 11.56 2.06 14.28
CA SER A 317 12.09 1.95 15.65
C SER A 317 11.20 2.62 16.70
N ARG A 318 10.18 3.39 16.28
CA ARG A 318 9.17 3.99 17.16
C ARG A 318 8.02 3.04 17.47
N LEU A 319 7.87 2.01 16.65
CA LEU A 319 6.94 0.91 16.88
C LEU A 319 7.65 -0.05 17.84
N GLY A 320 7.05 -0.32 19.00
CA GLY A 320 7.70 -1.06 20.10
C GLY A 320 8.20 -2.47 19.70
N SER A 321 8.86 -3.15 20.63
CA SER A 321 9.49 -4.47 20.41
C SER A 321 8.53 -5.53 19.83
N GLN A 322 7.23 -5.45 20.13
CA GLN A 322 6.20 -6.34 19.59
C GLN A 322 6.04 -6.21 18.06
N HIS A 323 6.09 -4.99 17.51
CA HIS A 323 5.95 -4.77 16.06
C HIS A 323 7.17 -5.26 15.28
N GLN A 324 8.38 -5.13 15.85
CA GLN A 324 9.60 -5.68 15.25
C GLN A 324 9.60 -7.20 15.20
N ASN A 325 9.09 -7.86 16.25
CA ASN A 325 8.91 -9.31 16.27
C ASN A 325 7.87 -9.74 15.22
N ARG A 326 6.80 -8.97 15.04
CA ARG A 326 5.76 -9.20 14.03
C ARG A 326 6.31 -9.19 12.60
N LEU A 327 7.15 -8.21 12.25
CA LEU A 327 7.80 -8.15 10.94
C LEU A 327 8.66 -9.41 10.67
N ARG A 328 9.41 -9.87 11.67
CA ARG A 328 10.22 -11.10 11.53
C ARG A 328 9.34 -12.33 11.36
N THR A 329 8.20 -12.40 12.05
CA THR A 329 7.25 -13.52 11.90
C THR A 329 6.57 -13.55 10.53
N THR A 330 6.44 -12.40 9.85
CA THR A 330 5.92 -12.33 8.48
C THR A 330 7.01 -12.52 7.41
N GLY A 331 8.26 -12.83 7.80
CA GLY A 331 9.37 -13.03 6.87
C GLY A 331 10.05 -11.75 6.40
N MET A 332 9.71 -10.59 6.97
CA MET A 332 10.39 -9.31 6.72
C MET A 332 11.48 -9.08 7.77
N ASN A 333 12.75 -9.07 7.36
CA ASN A 333 13.85 -8.73 8.25
C ASN A 333 14.12 -7.22 8.29
N LEU A 334 14.85 -6.79 9.33
CA LEU A 334 15.24 -5.40 9.50
C LEU A 334 16.58 -5.11 8.81
N ILE A 335 16.72 -3.90 8.26
CA ILE A 335 17.94 -3.39 7.63
C ILE A 335 18.75 -2.64 8.67
N THR A 336 20.01 -3.01 8.87
CA THR A 336 20.90 -2.22 9.75
C THR A 336 21.35 -0.93 9.05
N PRO A 337 21.57 0.17 9.79
CA PRO A 337 22.10 1.42 9.23
C PRO A 337 23.30 1.21 8.30
N GLU A 338 24.28 0.42 8.73
CA GLU A 338 25.51 0.17 8.00
C GLU A 338 25.24 -0.52 6.66
N LYS A 339 24.36 -1.53 6.64
CA LYS A 339 24.05 -2.27 5.41
C LYS A 339 23.21 -1.44 4.45
N GLY A 340 22.22 -0.71 4.97
CA GLY A 340 21.40 0.17 4.14
C GLY A 340 22.22 1.29 3.51
N LEU A 341 23.11 1.93 4.27
CA LEU A 341 23.99 2.99 3.77
C LEU A 341 25.06 2.47 2.80
N GLN A 342 25.53 1.23 2.96
CA GLN A 342 26.35 0.57 1.94
C GLN A 342 25.59 0.45 0.62
N VAL A 343 24.34 -0.05 0.65
CA VAL A 343 23.50 -0.18 -0.54
C VAL A 343 23.19 1.18 -1.17
N LEU A 344 22.96 2.22 -0.36
CA LEU A 344 22.80 3.59 -0.85
C LEU A 344 24.02 4.04 -1.67
N GLY A 345 25.23 3.85 -1.14
CA GLY A 345 26.47 4.19 -1.86
C GLY A 345 26.62 3.44 -3.19
N GLU A 346 26.27 2.16 -3.20
CA GLU A 346 26.26 1.35 -4.43
C GLU A 346 25.24 1.87 -5.44
N LEU A 347 24.04 2.25 -5.00
CA LEU A 347 22.95 2.72 -5.86
C LEU A 347 23.17 4.13 -6.43
N LEU A 348 23.82 5.02 -5.68
CA LEU A 348 24.19 6.35 -6.18
C LEU A 348 25.02 6.24 -7.48
N SER A 349 25.87 5.22 -7.58
CA SER A 349 26.77 5.03 -8.72
C SER A 349 26.09 4.35 -9.94
N GLN A 350 24.78 4.10 -9.90
CA GLN A 350 24.08 3.28 -10.89
C GLN A 350 23.02 4.07 -11.67
N PRO A 351 22.83 3.76 -12.97
CA PRO A 351 21.85 4.43 -13.79
C PRO A 351 20.44 3.89 -13.55
N VAL A 352 19.92 3.91 -12.31
CA VAL A 352 18.55 3.43 -12.00
C VAL A 352 17.68 4.40 -11.22
N SER A 353 16.43 4.56 -11.65
CA SER A 353 15.45 5.47 -11.05
C SER A 353 14.79 4.89 -9.81
N GLN A 354 14.51 3.59 -9.80
CA GLN A 354 13.80 2.95 -8.69
C GLN A 354 14.38 1.59 -8.33
N VAL A 355 14.58 1.37 -7.03
CA VAL A 355 15.04 0.09 -6.48
C VAL A 355 14.38 -0.19 -5.13
N GLY A 356 13.82 -1.39 -4.99
CA GLY A 356 13.41 -1.94 -3.70
C GLY A 356 14.57 -2.54 -2.93
N VAL A 357 14.72 -2.15 -1.66
CA VAL A 357 15.76 -2.70 -0.76
C VAL A 357 15.10 -3.20 0.51
N PHE A 358 14.86 -4.52 0.56
CA PHE A 358 14.20 -5.16 1.69
C PHE A 358 14.65 -6.62 1.83
N PRO A 359 15.15 -7.03 3.01
CA PRO A 359 15.60 -8.39 3.26
C PRO A 359 14.39 -9.28 3.59
N ILE A 360 13.76 -9.85 2.55
CA ILE A 360 12.59 -10.73 2.68
C ILE A 360 12.98 -12.20 2.56
N ASN A 361 12.47 -13.01 3.49
CA ASN A 361 12.35 -14.45 3.33
C ASN A 361 11.08 -14.76 2.53
N TRP A 362 11.21 -14.90 1.21
CA TRP A 362 10.07 -15.00 0.29
C TRP A 362 9.18 -16.21 0.55
N SER A 363 9.74 -17.36 0.93
CA SER A 363 8.91 -18.54 1.23
C SER A 363 8.04 -18.33 2.47
N GLN A 364 8.59 -17.66 3.49
CA GLN A 364 7.82 -17.33 4.70
C GLN A 364 6.80 -16.21 4.42
N PHE A 365 7.20 -15.18 3.68
CA PHE A 365 6.33 -14.05 3.36
C PHE A 365 5.14 -14.46 2.50
N LEU A 366 5.36 -15.21 1.42
CA LEU A 366 4.29 -15.70 0.54
C LEU A 366 3.35 -16.67 1.28
N GLY A 367 3.89 -17.53 2.14
CA GLY A 367 3.09 -18.46 2.96
C GLY A 367 2.23 -17.79 4.04
N GLN A 368 2.34 -16.48 4.26
CA GLN A 368 1.46 -15.71 5.17
C GLN A 368 0.38 -14.92 4.41
N LEU A 369 0.47 -14.84 3.08
CA LEU A 369 -0.49 -14.12 2.26
C LEU A 369 -1.55 -15.08 1.70
N PRO A 370 -2.85 -14.76 1.78
CA PRO A 370 -3.88 -15.53 1.10
C PRO A 370 -3.55 -15.66 -0.39
N GLY A 371 -3.38 -16.89 -0.87
CA GLY A 371 -3.00 -17.13 -2.26
C GLY A 371 -1.64 -16.54 -2.67
N GLY A 372 -0.70 -16.34 -1.73
CA GLY A 372 0.57 -15.67 -1.97
C GLY A 372 1.35 -16.19 -3.18
N ASP A 373 1.40 -17.51 -3.37
CA ASP A 373 2.06 -18.14 -4.52
C ASP A 373 1.38 -17.86 -5.87
N LYS A 374 0.13 -17.39 -5.85
CA LYS A 374 -0.65 -17.02 -7.04
C LYS A 374 -0.62 -15.52 -7.33
N ILE A 375 0.03 -14.70 -6.51
CA ILE A 375 0.13 -13.24 -6.74
C ILE A 375 1.03 -13.00 -7.96
N PRO A 376 0.50 -12.56 -9.13
CA PRO A 376 1.28 -12.47 -10.36
C PRO A 376 2.48 -11.51 -10.23
N PHE A 377 2.31 -10.41 -9.52
CA PHE A 377 3.36 -9.43 -9.25
C PHE A 377 4.61 -10.05 -8.57
N LEU A 378 4.43 -11.12 -7.78
CA LEU A 378 5.49 -11.79 -7.01
C LEU A 378 5.92 -13.13 -7.60
N GLU A 379 5.48 -13.48 -8.82
CA GLU A 379 5.72 -14.80 -9.44
C GLU A 379 7.22 -15.18 -9.51
N ALA A 380 8.10 -14.19 -9.66
CA ALA A 380 9.55 -14.41 -9.72
C ALA A 380 10.16 -14.92 -8.39
N PHE A 381 9.41 -14.79 -7.30
CA PHE A 381 9.80 -15.19 -5.95
C PHE A 381 9.03 -16.41 -5.44
N ALA A 382 7.93 -16.78 -6.11
CA ALA A 382 7.21 -18.01 -5.85
C ALA A 382 8.15 -19.20 -6.10
N SER A 383 8.33 -20.04 -5.08
CA SER A 383 9.19 -21.20 -5.19
C SER A 383 8.41 -22.33 -5.87
N ARG A 384 8.80 -22.75 -7.09
CA ARG A 384 8.26 -23.96 -7.77
C ARG A 384 8.40 -25.26 -6.95
N LYS A 385 9.08 -25.21 -5.80
CA LYS A 385 9.45 -26.34 -4.95
C LYS A 385 8.59 -26.50 -3.69
N LEU A 386 7.47 -25.79 -3.56
CA LEU A 386 6.43 -26.20 -2.61
C LEU A 386 5.72 -27.43 -3.20
N GLN A 387 6.37 -28.59 -3.05
CA GLN A 387 5.62 -29.83 -2.89
C GLN A 387 4.62 -29.58 -1.75
N LYS A 388 3.37 -29.98 -1.96
CA LYS A 388 2.30 -30.04 -0.94
C LYS A 388 2.81 -30.79 0.30
N GLU A 389 3.53 -30.11 1.19
CA GLU A 389 3.48 -30.45 2.59
C GLU A 389 2.14 -29.92 3.06
N THR A 390 1.23 -30.83 3.40
CA THR A 390 -0.09 -30.50 3.95
C THR A 390 0.13 -29.48 5.06
N THR A 391 -0.34 -28.25 4.86
CA THR A 391 -0.06 -27.17 5.81
C THR A 391 -0.66 -27.53 7.17
N LYS A 392 -0.13 -26.99 8.27
CA LYS A 392 -0.72 -27.22 9.60
C LYS A 392 -2.19 -26.79 9.65
N ASP A 393 -2.58 -25.85 8.79
CA ASP A 393 -3.94 -25.32 8.69
C ASP A 393 -4.84 -26.22 7.81
N GLU A 394 -4.33 -26.85 6.74
CA GLU A 394 -5.07 -27.93 6.02
C GLU A 394 -5.33 -29.13 6.95
N LYS A 395 -4.35 -29.52 7.77
CA LYS A 395 -4.54 -30.56 8.80
C LYS A 395 -5.55 -30.16 9.87
N PHE A 396 -5.67 -28.86 10.16
CA PHE A 396 -6.67 -28.34 11.09
C PHE A 396 -8.08 -28.45 10.49
N LEU A 397 -8.26 -28.08 9.21
CA LEU A 397 -9.54 -28.25 8.51
C LEU A 397 -9.94 -29.74 8.40
N GLU A 398 -9.00 -30.63 8.10
CA GLU A 398 -9.23 -32.08 8.12
C GLU A 398 -9.64 -32.59 9.51
N GLN A 399 -8.97 -32.13 10.57
CA GLN A 399 -9.34 -32.45 11.95
C GLN A 399 -10.75 -31.95 12.30
N LEU A 400 -11.09 -30.74 11.86
CA LEU A 400 -12.39 -30.12 12.12
C LEU A 400 -13.53 -30.83 11.36
N ALA A 401 -13.28 -31.30 10.15
CA ALA A 401 -14.24 -32.04 9.34
C ALA A 401 -14.60 -33.41 9.94
N VAL A 402 -13.63 -34.10 10.57
CA VAL A 402 -13.83 -35.42 11.18
C VAL A 402 -14.28 -35.33 12.65
N ALA A 403 -14.21 -34.15 13.28
CA ALA A 403 -14.68 -33.92 14.63
C ALA A 403 -16.22 -33.98 14.73
N LEU A 404 -16.71 -34.41 15.90
CA LEU A 404 -18.14 -34.36 16.24
C LEU A 404 -18.61 -32.90 16.25
N GLU A 405 -19.84 -32.65 15.80
CA GLU A 405 -20.42 -31.29 15.75
C GLU A 405 -20.33 -30.57 17.11
N SER A 406 -20.56 -31.29 18.20
CA SER A 406 -20.45 -30.77 19.57
C SER A 406 -19.03 -30.33 19.97
N GLU A 407 -17.99 -30.80 19.27
CA GLU A 407 -16.59 -30.52 19.58
C GLU A 407 -15.98 -29.43 18.66
N ARG A 408 -16.59 -29.18 17.49
CA ARG A 408 -16.07 -28.24 16.47
C ARG A 408 -15.88 -26.82 17.01
N ASN A 409 -16.86 -26.32 17.77
CA ASN A 409 -16.81 -24.97 18.35
C ASN A 409 -15.65 -24.80 19.34
N GLN A 410 -15.37 -25.81 20.18
CA GLN A 410 -14.24 -25.75 21.11
C GLN A 410 -12.89 -25.81 20.37
N ILE A 411 -12.78 -26.69 19.38
CA ILE A 411 -11.57 -26.83 18.54
C ILE A 411 -11.27 -25.51 17.80
N MET A 412 -12.30 -24.86 17.25
CA MET A 412 -12.16 -23.55 16.60
C MET A 412 -11.79 -22.45 17.60
N THR A 413 -12.40 -22.44 18.78
CA THR A 413 -12.08 -21.49 19.85
C THR A 413 -10.60 -21.58 20.26
N ASP A 414 -10.10 -22.79 20.51
CA ASP A 414 -8.69 -23.02 20.88
C ASP A 414 -7.73 -22.55 19.78
N TYR A 415 -8.09 -22.83 18.51
CA TYR A 415 -7.34 -22.37 17.35
C TYR A 415 -7.27 -20.84 17.27
N LEU A 416 -8.43 -20.17 17.42
CA LEU A 416 -8.51 -18.71 17.39
C LEU A 416 -7.76 -18.09 18.58
N GLN A 417 -7.85 -18.64 19.79
CA GLN A 417 -7.08 -18.17 20.95
C GLN A 417 -5.57 -18.19 20.69
N VAL A 418 -5.05 -19.24 20.04
CA VAL A 418 -3.63 -19.32 19.69
C VAL A 418 -3.26 -18.28 18.62
N LYS A 419 -4.08 -18.10 17.58
CA LYS A 419 -3.79 -17.15 16.49
C LYS A 419 -3.88 -15.70 16.97
N ILE A 420 -4.95 -15.35 17.70
CA ILE A 420 -5.16 -14.02 18.29
C ILE A 420 -4.16 -13.75 19.41
N GLY A 421 -3.85 -14.77 20.21
CA GLY A 421 -2.80 -14.71 21.22
C GLY A 421 -1.46 -14.30 20.62
N LYS A 422 -1.07 -14.92 19.50
CA LYS A 422 0.15 -14.53 18.76
C LYS A 422 0.07 -13.11 18.20
N LEU A 423 -1.08 -12.73 17.64
CA LEU A 423 -1.29 -11.40 17.05
C LEU A 423 -1.14 -10.29 18.10
N LEU A 424 -1.68 -10.50 19.30
CA LEU A 424 -1.58 -9.58 20.45
C LEU A 424 -0.25 -9.72 21.22
N GLY A 425 0.65 -10.62 20.79
CA GLY A 425 1.95 -10.81 21.42
C GLY A 425 1.92 -11.54 22.77
N PHE A 426 0.85 -12.27 23.07
CA PHE A 426 0.77 -13.13 24.24
C PHE A 426 1.72 -14.33 24.13
N ALA A 427 2.30 -14.73 25.26
CA ALA A 427 3.04 -15.98 25.35
C ALA A 427 2.06 -17.16 25.22
N GLN A 428 2.52 -18.28 24.67
CA GLN A 428 1.69 -19.49 24.49
C GLN A 428 1.11 -20.04 25.80
N SER A 429 1.71 -19.71 26.94
CA SER A 429 1.23 -20.07 28.29
C SER A 429 0.17 -19.11 28.87
N LYS A 430 -0.18 -18.03 28.17
CA LYS A 430 -1.14 -17.00 28.60
C LYS A 430 -2.07 -16.62 27.45
N LEU A 431 -2.87 -17.58 26.99
CA LEU A 431 -3.85 -17.35 25.92
C LEU A 431 -4.97 -16.38 26.40
N PRO A 432 -5.54 -15.58 25.48
CA PRO A 432 -6.61 -14.64 25.81
C PRO A 432 -7.89 -15.37 26.23
N ASN A 433 -8.67 -14.78 27.14
CA ASN A 433 -9.97 -15.33 27.56
C ASN A 433 -10.97 -15.27 26.39
N PRO A 434 -11.54 -16.39 25.92
CA PRO A 434 -12.37 -16.41 24.71
C PRO A 434 -13.67 -15.60 24.80
N GLU A 435 -14.15 -15.32 26.02
CA GLU A 435 -15.38 -14.55 26.26
C GLU A 435 -15.14 -13.03 26.31
N LEU A 436 -13.89 -12.60 26.51
CA LEU A 436 -13.55 -11.18 26.64
C LEU A 436 -13.74 -10.46 25.29
N GLY A 437 -14.21 -9.21 25.34
CA GLY A 437 -14.41 -8.42 24.13
C GLY A 437 -13.10 -8.14 23.39
N PHE A 438 -13.10 -8.15 22.06
CA PHE A 438 -11.88 -7.85 21.28
C PHE A 438 -11.24 -6.51 21.64
N PHE A 439 -12.04 -5.46 21.86
CA PHE A 439 -11.55 -4.14 22.28
C PHE A 439 -10.88 -4.19 23.67
N ASP A 440 -11.47 -4.93 24.62
CA ASP A 440 -10.91 -5.08 25.98
C ASP A 440 -9.61 -5.90 25.98
N MET A 441 -9.41 -6.76 24.97
CA MET A 441 -8.15 -7.46 24.71
C MET A 441 -7.06 -6.57 24.08
N GLY A 442 -7.42 -5.36 23.63
CA GLY A 442 -6.52 -4.47 22.90
C GLY A 442 -6.45 -4.74 21.40
N MET A 443 -7.45 -5.41 20.80
CA MET A 443 -7.60 -5.42 19.35
C MET A 443 -8.02 -4.03 18.86
N ASP A 444 -7.32 -3.52 17.85
CA ASP A 444 -7.71 -2.33 17.11
C ASP A 444 -8.17 -2.69 15.69
N SER A 445 -8.66 -1.70 14.95
CA SER A 445 -9.16 -1.88 13.57
C SER A 445 -8.12 -2.46 12.61
N LEU A 446 -6.82 -2.19 12.83
CA LEU A 446 -5.74 -2.70 11.98
C LEU A 446 -5.47 -4.18 12.27
N LEU A 447 -5.40 -4.55 13.55
CA LEU A 447 -5.29 -5.95 13.97
C LEU A 447 -6.49 -6.78 13.51
N THR A 448 -7.70 -6.21 13.46
CA THR A 448 -8.88 -6.87 12.89
C THR A 448 -8.71 -7.20 11.40
N VAL A 449 -8.20 -6.26 10.60
CA VAL A 449 -7.92 -6.50 9.17
C VAL A 449 -6.86 -7.58 8.98
N GLU A 450 -5.82 -7.57 9.82
CA GLU A 450 -4.78 -8.60 9.80
C GLU A 450 -5.31 -9.97 10.20
N LEU A 451 -6.12 -10.04 11.27
CA LEU A 451 -6.77 -11.27 11.70
C LEU A 451 -7.65 -11.83 10.58
N ARG A 452 -8.48 -10.99 9.94
CA ARG A 452 -9.29 -11.39 8.79
C ARG A 452 -8.44 -12.02 7.69
N ASN A 453 -7.36 -11.36 7.29
CA ASN A 453 -6.48 -11.84 6.22
C ASN A 453 -5.84 -13.19 6.60
N ILE A 454 -5.39 -13.35 7.85
CA ILE A 454 -4.83 -14.60 8.36
C ILE A 454 -5.89 -15.72 8.36
N LEU A 455 -7.11 -15.43 8.82
CA LEU A 455 -8.17 -16.43 8.90
C LEU A 455 -8.67 -16.84 7.52
N SER A 456 -8.89 -15.87 6.62
CA SER A 456 -9.32 -16.15 5.25
C SER A 456 -8.27 -16.99 4.50
N SER A 457 -6.98 -16.73 4.75
CA SER A 457 -5.88 -17.54 4.19
C SER A 457 -5.84 -18.97 4.73
N ASN A 458 -6.05 -19.16 6.03
CA ASN A 458 -5.83 -20.45 6.68
C ASN A 458 -7.06 -21.37 6.60
N LEU A 459 -8.25 -20.79 6.51
CA LEU A 459 -9.52 -21.52 6.53
C LEU A 459 -10.16 -21.64 5.14
N ASP A 460 -9.51 -21.08 4.10
CA ASP A 460 -9.99 -21.02 2.70
C ASP A 460 -11.44 -20.50 2.58
N CYS A 461 -11.79 -19.53 3.43
CA CYS A 461 -13.11 -18.92 3.49
C CYS A 461 -13.04 -17.40 3.28
N SER A 462 -14.10 -16.80 2.74
CA SER A 462 -14.20 -15.37 2.52
C SER A 462 -14.90 -14.68 3.69
N ILE A 463 -14.13 -14.20 4.68
CA ILE A 463 -14.71 -13.51 5.84
C ILE A 463 -14.80 -12.02 5.54
N SER A 464 -16.01 -11.44 5.52
CA SER A 464 -16.18 -9.99 5.42
C SER A 464 -15.68 -9.29 6.68
N ALA A 465 -14.91 -8.20 6.53
CA ALA A 465 -14.44 -7.39 7.66
C ALA A 465 -15.60 -6.89 8.53
N ALA A 466 -16.72 -6.48 7.91
CA ALA A 466 -17.89 -6.00 8.63
C ALA A 466 -18.46 -7.08 9.58
N LYS A 467 -18.43 -8.35 9.16
CA LYS A 467 -18.91 -9.48 9.95
C LYS A 467 -17.96 -9.82 11.11
N LEU A 468 -16.66 -9.68 10.89
CA LEU A 468 -15.63 -9.81 11.93
C LEU A 468 -15.70 -8.69 12.97
N PHE A 469 -16.11 -7.48 12.56
CA PHE A 469 -16.42 -6.35 13.46
C PHE A 469 -17.71 -6.55 14.27
N GLU A 470 -18.68 -7.30 13.74
CA GLU A 470 -19.94 -7.63 14.44
C GLU A 470 -19.74 -8.72 15.52
N THR A 471 -18.71 -9.55 15.41
CA THR A 471 -18.41 -10.56 16.45
C THR A 471 -17.73 -9.93 17.66
N SER A 472 -18.35 -10.06 18.83
CA SER A 472 -17.89 -9.40 20.06
C SER A 472 -16.62 -10.01 20.66
N ASN A 473 -16.41 -11.31 20.51
CA ASN A 473 -15.33 -12.06 21.18
C ASN A 473 -14.93 -13.32 20.37
N ILE A 474 -13.92 -14.05 20.86
CA ILE A 474 -13.34 -15.23 20.19
C ILE A 474 -14.38 -16.35 20.03
N GLN A 475 -15.23 -16.55 21.04
CA GLN A 475 -16.24 -17.60 21.02
C GLN A 475 -17.30 -17.36 19.93
N ASN A 476 -17.84 -16.14 19.86
CA ASN A 476 -18.82 -15.78 18.84
C ASN A 476 -18.21 -15.86 17.43
N LEU A 477 -16.91 -15.52 17.29
CA LEU A 477 -16.20 -15.68 16.03
C LEU A 477 -16.03 -17.16 15.66
N ALA A 478 -15.75 -18.03 16.64
CA ALA A 478 -15.64 -19.47 16.41
C ALA A 478 -16.95 -20.06 15.88
N GLU A 479 -18.07 -19.76 16.54
CA GLU A 479 -19.40 -20.21 16.14
C GLU A 479 -19.74 -19.76 14.72
N HIS A 480 -19.51 -18.48 14.40
CA HIS A 480 -19.77 -17.95 13.08
C HIS A 480 -18.93 -18.65 11.99
N LEU A 481 -17.63 -18.86 12.23
CA LEU A 481 -16.75 -19.55 11.27
C LEU A 481 -17.16 -21.00 11.06
N ILE A 482 -17.66 -21.68 12.10
CA ILE A 482 -18.19 -23.05 11.95
C ILE A 482 -19.40 -23.06 11.03
N THR A 483 -20.35 -22.13 11.19
CA THR A 483 -21.51 -22.04 10.30
C THR A 483 -21.13 -21.74 8.85
N GLU A 484 -20.11 -20.91 8.62
CA GLU A 484 -19.64 -20.61 7.26
C GLU A 484 -18.90 -21.79 6.60
N ILE A 485 -18.12 -22.56 7.37
CA ILE A 485 -17.36 -23.72 6.86
C ILE A 485 -18.25 -24.95 6.70
N PHE A 486 -19.22 -25.14 7.61
CA PHE A 486 -20.19 -26.22 7.62
C PHE A 486 -21.60 -25.63 7.65
N PRO A 487 -22.12 -25.11 6.53
CA PRO A 487 -23.50 -24.66 6.47
C PRO A 487 -24.40 -25.85 6.78
N GLU A 488 -25.27 -25.69 7.79
CA GLU A 488 -26.35 -26.65 8.03
C GLU A 488 -27.20 -26.71 6.76
N GLU A 489 -27.43 -27.92 6.22
CA GLU A 489 -28.44 -28.12 5.20
C GLU A 489 -29.78 -27.70 5.82
N GLN A 490 -30.21 -26.47 5.55
CA GLN A 490 -31.59 -26.09 5.79
C GLN A 490 -32.42 -26.94 4.85
N ASP A 491 -33.05 -27.97 5.40
CA ASP A 491 -34.20 -28.64 4.81
C ASP A 491 -35.15 -27.55 4.33
N GLN A 492 -35.15 -27.31 3.01
CA GLN A 492 -36.29 -26.68 2.39
C GLN A 492 -37.44 -27.66 2.60
N GLU A 493 -38.26 -27.42 3.62
CA GLU A 493 -39.62 -27.93 3.67
C GLU A 493 -40.28 -27.54 2.35
N VAL A 494 -40.24 -28.46 1.39
CA VAL A 494 -41.18 -28.48 0.29
C VAL A 494 -42.53 -28.64 0.97
N GLU A 495 -43.29 -27.55 1.06
CA GLU A 495 -44.72 -27.62 1.35
C GLU A 495 -45.34 -28.56 0.31
N ILE A 496 -45.52 -29.83 0.70
CA ILE A 496 -46.37 -30.77 -0.01
C ILE A 496 -47.79 -30.28 0.25
N ASN A 497 -48.28 -29.45 -0.65
CA ASN A 497 -49.68 -29.05 -0.66
C ASN A 497 -50.49 -30.24 -1.18
N ASP A 498 -50.94 -31.09 -0.26
CA ASP A 498 -51.98 -32.08 -0.52
C ASP A 498 -53.26 -31.37 -0.96
N SER A 499 -53.55 -31.42 -2.25
CA SER A 499 -54.93 -31.37 -2.71
C SER A 499 -55.13 -32.33 -3.88
N GLU A 500 -55.89 -33.37 -3.59
CA GLU A 500 -56.55 -34.21 -4.56
C GLU A 500 -57.37 -33.34 -5.54
N ASN A 501 -57.06 -33.41 -6.83
CA ASN A 501 -58.09 -33.50 -7.86
C ASN A 501 -57.49 -33.91 -9.21
N THR A 502 -57.90 -35.08 -9.69
CA THR A 502 -57.72 -35.54 -11.07
C THR A 502 -58.73 -34.85 -12.01
N PRO A 503 -58.52 -34.91 -13.34
CA PRO A 503 -58.57 -33.73 -14.20
C PRO A 503 -59.93 -33.52 -14.85
N ASN A 504 -60.25 -32.27 -15.17
CA ASN A 504 -61.21 -32.00 -16.22
C ASN A 504 -60.63 -30.97 -17.21
N LEU A 505 -60.53 -31.41 -18.46
CA LEU A 505 -60.18 -30.63 -19.61
C LEU A 505 -61.25 -29.57 -19.85
N ASP A 506 -60.89 -28.30 -19.93
CA ASP A 506 -61.63 -27.35 -20.76
C ASP A 506 -60.69 -26.32 -21.41
N PHE A 507 -60.90 -26.13 -22.71
CA PHE A 507 -60.17 -25.23 -23.58
C PHE A 507 -60.87 -23.86 -23.56
N ALA A 508 -60.26 -22.82 -22.98
CA ALA A 508 -60.60 -21.44 -23.35
C ALA A 508 -59.54 -20.39 -22.94
N GLN A 509 -58.93 -19.79 -23.96
CA GLN A 509 -58.66 -18.35 -24.10
C GLN A 509 -57.59 -17.65 -23.23
N VAL A 510 -56.39 -17.55 -23.83
CA VAL A 510 -55.67 -16.30 -24.18
C VAL A 510 -56.27 -15.00 -23.62
N LYS A 511 -55.52 -14.31 -22.74
CA LYS A 511 -55.38 -12.83 -22.66
C LYS A 511 -54.61 -12.42 -21.39
N THR A 512 -53.29 -12.21 -21.49
CA THR A 512 -52.51 -11.59 -20.38
C THR A 512 -51.41 -10.63 -20.80
N GLU A 513 -51.25 -10.28 -22.08
CA GLU A 513 -50.31 -9.22 -22.50
C GLU A 513 -50.95 -7.81 -22.42
N GLU A 514 -52.26 -7.68 -22.68
CA GLU A 514 -52.97 -6.38 -22.69
C GLU A 514 -53.15 -5.72 -21.30
N LYS A 515 -52.93 -6.46 -20.21
CA LYS A 515 -53.05 -5.92 -18.83
C LYS A 515 -51.74 -5.33 -18.31
N ILE A 516 -50.59 -5.79 -18.82
CA ILE A 516 -49.28 -5.32 -18.39
C ILE A 516 -48.95 -3.99 -19.07
N ASP A 517 -49.26 -3.86 -20.37
CA ASP A 517 -49.02 -2.64 -21.13
C ASP A 517 -49.86 -1.45 -20.62
N ASN A 518 -51.10 -1.70 -20.18
CA ASN A 518 -51.96 -0.66 -19.61
C ASN A 518 -51.51 -0.21 -18.20
N ALA A 519 -50.85 -1.08 -17.43
CA ALA A 519 -50.30 -0.72 -16.12
C ALA A 519 -49.03 0.15 -16.27
N ILE A 520 -48.17 -0.20 -17.23
CA ILE A 520 -46.95 0.57 -17.53
C ILE A 520 -47.29 1.95 -18.11
N ALA A 521 -48.32 2.06 -18.94
CA ALA A 521 -48.77 3.34 -19.48
C ALA A 521 -49.34 4.28 -18.40
N ALA A 522 -50.02 3.74 -17.39
CA ALA A 522 -50.56 4.52 -16.28
C ALA A 522 -49.45 5.09 -15.37
N GLU A 523 -48.43 4.28 -15.02
CA GLU A 523 -47.29 4.71 -14.21
C GLU A 523 -46.43 5.78 -14.93
N LEU A 524 -46.22 5.64 -16.24
CA LEU A 524 -45.50 6.63 -17.05
C LEU A 524 -46.23 7.98 -17.10
N GLN A 525 -47.56 7.98 -17.09
CA GLN A 525 -48.36 9.20 -17.10
C GLN A 525 -48.39 9.90 -15.74
N GLU A 526 -48.30 9.15 -14.65
CA GLU A 526 -48.18 9.67 -13.29
C GLU A 526 -46.80 10.34 -13.07
N ILE A 527 -45.72 9.73 -13.55
CA ILE A 527 -44.36 10.31 -13.53
C ILE A 527 -44.28 11.59 -14.37
N GLN A 528 -44.93 11.63 -15.55
CA GLN A 528 -44.96 12.83 -16.38
C GLN A 528 -45.77 13.99 -15.78
N ASN A 529 -46.77 13.69 -14.94
CA ASN A 529 -47.53 14.72 -14.24
C ASN A 529 -46.73 15.29 -13.06
N LEU A 530 -46.00 14.45 -12.33
CA LEU A 530 -45.11 14.90 -11.24
C LEU A 530 -43.96 15.79 -11.75
N LEU A 531 -43.40 15.49 -12.92
CA LEU A 531 -42.34 16.31 -13.55
C LEU A 531 -42.84 17.65 -14.11
N LYS A 532 -44.16 17.85 -14.23
CA LYS A 532 -44.77 19.12 -14.66
C LYS A 532 -45.19 20.02 -13.50
N GLU A 533 -45.27 19.50 -12.28
CA GLU A 533 -45.60 20.30 -11.08
C GLU A 533 -44.35 20.86 -10.37
N GLU A 534 -43.13 20.46 -10.75
CA GLU A 534 -41.85 20.97 -10.21
C GLU A 534 -41.07 21.90 -11.17
N ASN A 535 -41.70 22.44 -12.23
CA ASN A 535 -41.10 23.47 -13.12
C ASN A 535 -41.91 24.77 -13.16
#